data_AF-A0A8S2FZK4-F1
#
_entry.id   AF-A0A8S2FZK4-F1
#
_cell.length_a   1.000
_cell.length_b   1.000
_cell.length_c   1.000
_cell.angle_alpha   90.00
_cell.angle_beta   90.00
_cell.angle_gamma   90.00
#
_symmetry.space_group_name_H-M   'P 1'
#
loop_
_entity.id
_entity.type
_entity.pdbx_description
1 polymer ?
#
loop_
_entity_poly.entity_id
_entity_poly.type
_entity_poly.pdbx_seq_one_letter_code
_entity_poly.pdbx_strand_id
1 'polypeptide(L)'
;MYPLIRFEPVGDYKANDKIYRFDKRNDERQYCKIGVYYQKLGQDTENAILSNRFQSKYMENFLNLIAGEKVRLKGFKNYKGDLDVKEDLHGLYSYHTIHEQHEIMFNVAPMIPSSIGINGEYVERKALPGNSFVCIIFQDPGADFKPDIMAGRVNQVYITVQPTNISLNIDTTAND
;
A
#
# COMPACT_ATOMS: atom_id res chain seq x y z
N MET A 1 -37.18 -18.21 17.14
CA MET A 1 -37.12 -19.60 16.63
C MET A 1 -36.23 -19.58 15.41
N TYR A 2 -35.01 -20.13 15.49
CA TYR A 2 -34.11 -20.18 14.32
C TYR A 2 -34.60 -21.27 13.36
N PRO A 3 -34.50 -21.06 12.03
CA PRO A 3 -34.90 -22.07 11.07
C PRO A 3 -34.07 -23.34 11.27
N LEU A 4 -34.72 -24.50 11.24
CA LEU A 4 -34.06 -25.79 11.26
C LEU A 4 -33.22 -25.92 9.97
N ILE A 5 -31.90 -25.94 10.10
CA ILE A 5 -31.00 -26.20 8.98
C ILE A 5 -31.07 -27.68 8.66
N ARG A 6 -31.54 -28.03 7.46
CA ARG A 6 -31.48 -29.38 6.91
C ARG A 6 -30.33 -29.46 5.91
N PHE A 7 -29.53 -30.51 6.04
CA PHE A 7 -28.49 -30.85 5.08
C PHE A 7 -29.02 -31.94 4.13
N GLU A 8 -28.68 -31.82 2.85
CA GLU A 8 -29.02 -32.78 1.81
C GLU A 8 -27.73 -33.39 1.23
N PRO A 9 -27.73 -34.67 0.82
CA PRO A 9 -26.55 -35.29 0.21
C PRO A 9 -26.16 -34.61 -1.10
N VAL A 10 -24.87 -34.37 -1.29
CA VAL A 10 -24.34 -33.85 -2.56
C VAL A 10 -24.13 -35.01 -3.54
N GLY A 11 -25.01 -35.12 -4.54
CA GLY A 11 -24.96 -36.20 -5.55
C GLY A 11 -24.06 -35.94 -6.76
N ASP A 12 -23.40 -34.78 -6.85
CA ASP A 12 -22.52 -34.43 -7.96
C ASP A 12 -21.13 -35.08 -7.77
N TYR A 13 -20.73 -35.96 -8.69
CA TYR A 13 -19.41 -36.62 -8.66
C TYR A 13 -18.23 -35.65 -8.82
N LYS A 14 -18.47 -34.42 -9.28
CA LYS A 14 -17.48 -33.33 -9.33
C LYS A 14 -17.51 -32.43 -8.09
N ALA A 15 -18.38 -32.70 -7.11
CA ALA A 15 -18.53 -31.86 -5.93
C ALA A 15 -17.21 -31.66 -5.18
N ASN A 16 -16.42 -32.72 -5.00
CA ASN A 16 -15.13 -32.62 -4.31
C ASN A 16 -14.17 -31.65 -5.00
N ASP A 17 -14.07 -31.68 -6.34
CA ASP A 17 -13.22 -30.75 -7.10
C ASP A 17 -13.77 -29.31 -7.06
N LYS A 18 -15.10 -29.14 -7.08
CA LYS A 18 -15.74 -27.82 -6.94
C LYS A 18 -15.54 -27.22 -5.55
N ILE A 19 -15.69 -28.02 -4.50
CA ILE A 19 -15.46 -27.62 -3.11
C ILE A 19 -13.99 -27.29 -2.90
N TYR A 20 -13.09 -28.18 -3.32
CA TYR A 20 -11.65 -27.93 -3.26
C TYR A 20 -11.25 -26.63 -3.96
N ARG A 21 -11.74 -26.37 -5.18
CA ARG A 21 -11.48 -25.10 -5.88
C ARG A 21 -12.11 -23.90 -5.19
N PHE A 22 -13.24 -24.07 -4.52
CA PHE A 22 -13.88 -22.98 -3.76
C PHE A 22 -13.06 -22.63 -2.51
N ASP A 23 -12.65 -23.64 -1.75
CA ASP A 23 -11.82 -23.45 -0.56
C ASP A 23 -10.45 -22.89 -0.93
N LYS A 24 -9.82 -23.44 -1.97
CA LYS A 24 -8.53 -22.98 -2.47
C LYS A 24 -8.57 -21.53 -2.96
N ARG A 25 -9.66 -21.06 -3.58
CA ARG A 25 -9.81 -19.65 -3.98
C ARG A 25 -9.74 -18.68 -2.80
N ASN A 26 -10.14 -19.09 -1.60
CA ASN A 26 -10.04 -18.24 -0.41
C ASN A 26 -8.62 -18.19 0.15
N ASP A 27 -7.87 -19.29 0.04
CA ASP A 27 -6.47 -19.41 0.43
C ASP A 27 -5.51 -18.77 -0.61
N GLU A 28 -5.96 -18.64 -1.87
CA GLU A 28 -5.18 -18.13 -3.01
C GLU A 28 -5.28 -16.61 -3.23
N ARG A 29 -5.42 -15.77 -2.20
CA ARG A 29 -5.15 -14.33 -2.39
C ARG A 29 -3.65 -14.07 -2.55
N GLN A 30 -3.04 -14.71 -3.54
CA GLN A 30 -1.63 -14.61 -3.92
C GLN A 30 -1.22 -13.20 -4.34
N TYR A 31 -2.17 -12.28 -4.53
CA TYR A 31 -1.92 -10.93 -4.98
C TYR A 31 -2.49 -9.93 -4.00
N CYS A 32 -1.62 -9.12 -3.41
CA CYS A 32 -1.99 -8.04 -2.52
C CYS A 32 -1.41 -6.71 -3.02
N LYS A 33 -2.16 -5.64 -2.84
CA LYS A 33 -1.65 -4.28 -2.95
C LYS A 33 -1.77 -3.59 -1.60
N ILE A 34 -0.72 -2.89 -1.21
CA ILE A 34 -0.66 -2.12 0.03
C ILE A 34 -0.47 -0.66 -0.35
N GLY A 35 -1.39 0.20 0.08
CA GLY A 35 -1.23 1.64 -0.06
C GLY A 35 -0.18 2.14 0.93
N VAL A 36 0.73 3.01 0.50
CA VAL A 36 1.74 3.60 1.39
C VAL A 36 1.69 5.11 1.29
N TYR A 37 1.48 5.75 2.43
CA TYR A 37 1.45 7.19 2.59
C TYR A 37 2.62 7.65 3.46
N TYR A 38 3.02 8.91 3.27
CA TYR A 38 4.03 9.57 4.09
C TYR A 38 3.41 10.80 4.75
N GLN A 39 3.38 10.83 6.08
CA GLN A 39 2.87 11.95 6.86
C GLN A 39 4.04 12.67 7.55
N LYS A 40 4.23 13.93 7.21
CA LYS A 40 5.20 14.81 7.88
C LYS A 40 4.58 15.45 9.10
N LEU A 41 5.44 15.96 9.99
CA LEU A 41 5.00 16.73 11.16
C LEU A 41 4.11 17.90 10.73
N GLY A 42 2.96 18.06 11.39
CA GLY A 42 1.99 19.12 11.12
C GLY A 42 1.06 18.88 9.93
N GLN A 43 1.16 17.75 9.22
CA GLN A 43 0.18 17.39 8.18
C GLN A 43 -1.04 16.70 8.80
N ASP A 44 -2.18 17.37 8.77
CA ASP A 44 -3.44 16.96 9.39
C ASP A 44 -4.61 16.79 8.40
N THR A 45 -4.36 16.95 7.11
CA THR A 45 -5.34 16.74 6.03
C THR A 45 -4.85 15.72 5.01
N GLU A 46 -5.78 14.98 4.39
CA GLU A 46 -5.49 14.06 3.28
C GLU A 46 -4.65 14.76 2.21
N ASN A 47 -5.09 15.95 1.79
CA ASN A 47 -4.43 16.68 0.71
C ASN A 47 -2.99 17.08 1.05
N ALA A 48 -2.73 17.46 2.31
CA ALA A 48 -1.36 17.74 2.76
C ALA A 48 -0.47 16.49 2.68
N ILE A 49 -0.97 15.33 3.11
CA ILE A 49 -0.25 14.06 3.03
C ILE A 49 0.01 13.66 1.56
N LEU A 50 -1.01 13.74 0.70
CA LEU A 50 -0.91 13.41 -0.73
C LEU A 50 -0.03 14.38 -1.52
N SER A 51 0.22 15.58 -1.01
CA SER A 51 1.10 16.56 -1.65
C SER A 51 2.59 16.16 -1.63
N ASN A 52 2.98 15.26 -0.73
CA ASN A 52 4.37 14.85 -0.59
C ASN A 52 4.92 14.22 -1.87
N ARG A 53 6.00 14.80 -2.42
CA ARG A 53 6.65 14.34 -3.66
C ARG A 53 7.88 13.47 -3.43
N PHE A 54 8.38 13.43 -2.20
CA PHE A 54 9.61 12.73 -1.85
C PHE A 54 9.41 12.01 -0.52
N GLN A 55 10.08 10.87 -0.38
CA GLN A 55 10.16 10.08 0.83
C GLN A 55 11.33 10.57 1.68
N SER A 56 11.28 10.33 3.00
CA SER A 56 12.47 10.47 3.83
C SER A 56 13.40 9.26 3.65
N LYS A 57 14.68 9.42 4.02
CA LYS A 57 15.64 8.31 4.07
C LYS A 57 15.17 7.18 5.00
N TYR A 58 14.46 7.51 6.08
CA TYR A 58 13.90 6.54 7.00
C TYR A 58 12.77 5.73 6.35
N MET A 59 11.90 6.38 5.58
CA MET A 59 10.86 5.70 4.82
C MET A 59 11.44 4.80 3.74
N GLU A 60 12.46 5.27 3.01
CA GLU A 60 13.16 4.46 2.01
C GLU A 60 13.79 3.22 2.65
N ASN A 61 14.50 3.37 3.77
CA ASN A 61 15.07 2.26 4.53
C ASN A 61 14.00 1.27 5.01
N PHE A 62 12.85 1.78 5.49
CA PHE A 62 11.73 0.95 5.89
C PHE A 62 11.14 0.16 4.71
N LEU A 63 10.94 0.80 3.55
CA LEU A 63 10.46 0.13 2.34
C LEU A 63 11.44 -0.94 1.86
N ASN A 64 12.74 -0.65 1.89
CA ASN A 64 13.77 -1.64 1.61
C ASN A 64 13.72 -2.82 2.61
N LEU A 65 13.43 -2.57 3.89
CA LEU A 65 13.31 -3.62 4.90
C LEU A 65 12.11 -4.55 4.65
N ILE A 66 10.93 -3.99 4.36
CA ILE A 66 9.70 -4.79 4.24
C ILE A 66 9.51 -5.40 2.85
N ALA A 67 10.04 -4.78 1.80
CA ALA A 67 9.87 -5.23 0.43
C ALA A 67 11.14 -5.89 -0.14
N GLY A 68 12.32 -5.51 0.35
CA GLY A 68 13.62 -5.98 -0.14
C GLY A 68 14.07 -5.27 -1.43
N GLU A 69 13.19 -5.18 -2.44
CA GLU A 69 13.57 -4.72 -3.77
C GLU A 69 12.74 -3.54 -4.29
N LYS A 70 13.43 -2.52 -4.78
CA LYS A 70 12.86 -1.44 -5.60
C LYS A 70 12.86 -1.87 -7.06
N VAL A 71 11.68 -2.03 -7.65
CA VAL A 71 11.50 -2.58 -9.00
C VAL A 71 11.15 -1.50 -10.02
N ARG A 72 11.69 -1.63 -11.24
CA ARG A 72 11.32 -0.79 -12.39
C ARG A 72 9.92 -1.17 -12.87
N LEU A 73 9.03 -0.19 -12.99
CA LEU A 73 7.64 -0.45 -13.42
C LEU A 73 7.50 -0.79 -14.91
N LYS A 74 8.19 -0.07 -15.79
CA LYS A 74 8.12 -0.34 -17.24
C LYS A 74 8.67 -1.72 -17.56
N GLY A 75 7.83 -2.56 -18.15
CA GLY A 75 8.17 -3.94 -18.47
C GLY A 75 8.15 -4.89 -17.27
N PHE A 76 7.66 -4.46 -16.10
CA PHE A 76 7.49 -5.34 -14.94
C PHE A 76 6.48 -6.45 -15.26
N LYS A 77 6.83 -7.70 -14.93
CA LYS A 77 6.08 -8.90 -15.35
C LYS A 77 5.23 -9.53 -14.25
N ASN A 78 5.50 -9.21 -12.99
CA ASN A 78 4.79 -9.76 -11.84
C ASN A 78 3.53 -8.92 -11.54
N TYR A 79 2.87 -9.20 -10.43
CA TYR A 79 1.68 -8.46 -10.02
C TYR A 79 1.93 -6.97 -9.87
N LYS A 80 1.20 -6.18 -10.66
CA LYS A 80 1.43 -4.73 -10.79
C LYS A 80 0.64 -3.85 -9.82
N GLY A 81 -0.28 -4.40 -9.02
CA GLY A 81 -1.04 -3.64 -8.02
C GLY A 81 -1.75 -2.38 -8.53
N ASP A 82 -2.30 -2.41 -9.74
CA ASP A 82 -2.91 -1.28 -10.47
C ASP A 82 -1.93 -0.19 -10.97
N LEU A 83 -0.63 -0.36 -10.76
CA LEU A 83 0.37 0.51 -11.34
C LEU A 83 0.48 0.29 -12.86
N ASP A 84 0.88 1.35 -13.56
CA ASP A 84 1.17 1.27 -14.98
C ASP A 84 2.56 0.70 -15.20
N VAL A 85 2.65 -0.29 -16.09
CA VAL A 85 3.88 -1.02 -16.43
C VAL A 85 4.26 -0.83 -17.90
N LYS A 86 3.56 0.04 -18.63
CA LYS A 86 3.75 0.26 -20.07
C LYS A 86 4.39 1.62 -20.36
N GLU A 87 3.86 2.69 -19.79
CA GLU A 87 4.10 4.07 -20.21
C GLU A 87 4.60 4.98 -19.07
N ASP A 88 4.99 4.41 -17.91
CA ASP A 88 5.51 5.14 -16.74
C ASP A 88 4.54 6.14 -16.10
N LEU A 89 3.24 5.99 -16.36
CA LEU A 89 2.23 6.95 -15.90
C LEU A 89 2.15 7.02 -14.37
N HIS A 90 2.44 5.90 -13.69
CA HIS A 90 2.37 5.79 -12.24
C HIS A 90 3.77 5.82 -11.58
N GLY A 91 4.76 6.37 -12.29
CA GLY A 91 6.12 6.54 -11.82
C GLY A 91 7.10 5.55 -12.47
N LEU A 92 8.39 5.74 -12.19
CA LEU A 92 9.44 4.90 -12.76
C LEU A 92 9.65 3.61 -11.95
N TYR A 93 9.47 3.68 -10.64
CA TYR A 93 9.78 2.58 -9.73
C TYR A 93 8.67 2.42 -8.70
N SER A 94 8.58 1.23 -8.15
CA SER A 94 7.87 0.98 -6.90
C SER A 94 8.60 -0.09 -6.09
N TYR A 95 7.98 -0.57 -5.02
CA TYR A 95 8.48 -1.69 -4.23
C TYR A 95 7.56 -2.90 -4.45
N HIS A 96 8.17 -4.07 -4.54
CA HIS A 96 7.47 -5.34 -4.71
C HIS A 96 8.17 -6.42 -3.91
N THR A 97 7.40 -7.36 -3.34
CA THR A 97 7.97 -8.53 -2.67
C THR A 97 7.08 -9.76 -2.84
N ILE A 98 7.67 -10.93 -2.58
CA ILE A 98 6.93 -12.18 -2.47
C ILE A 98 7.14 -12.70 -1.05
N HIS A 99 6.07 -12.74 -0.27
CA HIS A 99 6.10 -13.20 1.12
C HIS A 99 5.05 -14.29 1.32
N GLU A 100 5.46 -15.47 1.82
CA GLU A 100 4.55 -16.60 2.05
C GLU A 100 3.64 -16.90 0.85
N GLN A 101 4.19 -16.92 -0.36
CA GLN A 101 3.46 -17.13 -1.64
C GLN A 101 2.49 -15.99 -2.04
N HIS A 102 2.54 -14.85 -1.36
CA HIS A 102 1.80 -13.64 -1.70
C HIS A 102 2.73 -12.64 -2.40
N GLU A 103 2.46 -12.34 -3.67
CA GLU A 103 3.01 -11.18 -4.37
C GLU A 103 2.35 -9.90 -3.87
N ILE A 104 3.18 -8.97 -3.40
CA ILE A 104 2.74 -7.73 -2.79
C ILE A 104 3.33 -6.58 -3.59
N MET A 105 2.45 -5.75 -4.15
CA MET A 105 2.83 -4.48 -4.76
C MET A 105 2.53 -3.32 -3.80
N PHE A 106 3.51 -2.45 -3.58
CA PHE A 106 3.32 -1.26 -2.76
C PHE A 106 2.93 -0.07 -3.65
N ASN A 107 1.77 0.53 -3.40
CA ASN A 107 1.34 1.76 -4.08
C ASN A 107 1.84 2.95 -3.26
N VAL A 108 3.06 3.40 -3.53
CA VAL A 108 3.74 4.40 -2.69
C VAL A 108 3.41 5.82 -3.17
N ALA A 109 2.53 6.52 -2.44
CA ALA A 109 1.97 7.80 -2.87
C ALA A 109 3.03 8.85 -3.28
N PRO A 110 4.14 9.05 -2.54
CA PRO A 110 5.18 9.99 -2.99
C PRO A 110 5.86 9.64 -4.31
N MET A 111 5.87 8.37 -4.74
CA MET A 111 6.49 7.91 -5.99
C MET A 111 5.56 7.98 -7.19
N ILE A 112 4.27 8.21 -6.98
CA ILE A 112 3.24 8.27 -8.01
C ILE A 112 3.15 9.72 -8.51
N PRO A 113 3.44 10.01 -9.79
CA PRO A 113 3.11 11.29 -10.41
C PRO A 113 1.60 11.48 -10.37
N SER A 114 1.14 12.70 -10.09
CA SER A 114 -0.29 12.94 -9.96
C SER A 114 -0.72 14.31 -10.48
N SER A 115 -1.85 14.27 -11.17
CA SER A 115 -2.60 15.41 -11.66
C SER A 115 -3.41 16.04 -10.53
N ILE A 116 -3.56 17.36 -10.57
CA ILE A 116 -4.46 18.08 -9.66
C ILE A 116 -5.85 18.11 -10.29
N GLY A 117 -6.81 17.46 -9.63
CA GLY A 117 -8.21 17.44 -10.06
C GLY A 117 -8.91 18.79 -9.85
N ILE A 118 -10.16 18.88 -10.33
CA ILE A 118 -10.97 20.11 -10.25
C ILE A 118 -11.18 20.62 -8.82
N ASN A 119 -11.17 19.71 -7.83
CA ASN A 119 -11.33 20.02 -6.41
C ASN A 119 -9.99 20.24 -5.69
N GLY A 120 -8.87 20.32 -6.42
CA GLY A 120 -7.53 20.47 -5.83
C GLY A 120 -6.92 19.16 -5.30
N GLU A 121 -7.55 18.01 -5.55
CA GLU A 121 -7.10 16.70 -5.08
C GLU A 121 -6.02 16.10 -5.98
N TYR A 122 -5.09 15.33 -5.39
CA TYR A 122 -4.11 14.53 -6.13
C TYR A 122 -4.74 13.21 -6.58
N VAL A 123 -5.25 13.16 -7.83
CA VAL A 123 -6.15 12.10 -8.32
C VAL A 123 -5.55 10.70 -8.19
N GLU A 124 -4.36 10.47 -8.75
CA GLU A 124 -3.69 9.18 -8.82
C GLU A 124 -3.15 8.76 -7.45
N ARG A 125 -2.61 9.72 -6.67
CA ARG A 125 -2.16 9.47 -5.29
C ARG A 125 -3.31 9.19 -4.33
N LYS A 126 -4.53 9.62 -4.64
CA LYS A 126 -5.74 9.24 -3.90
C LYS A 126 -6.23 7.86 -4.37
N ALA A 127 -6.39 7.67 -5.68
CA ALA A 127 -7.03 6.49 -6.24
C ALA A 127 -6.20 5.20 -6.10
N LEU A 128 -4.88 5.25 -6.33
CA LEU A 128 -4.06 4.04 -6.38
C LEU A 128 -3.81 3.44 -4.99
N PRO A 129 -3.26 4.16 -4.00
CA PRO A 129 -3.15 3.64 -2.64
C PRO A 129 -4.50 3.60 -1.91
N GLY A 130 -5.41 4.54 -2.16
CA GLY A 130 -6.71 4.63 -1.45
C GLY A 130 -7.72 3.56 -1.86
N ASN A 131 -7.45 2.80 -2.91
CA ASN A 131 -8.20 1.60 -3.26
C ASN A 131 -7.57 0.32 -2.69
N SER A 132 -6.67 0.44 -1.71
CA SER A 132 -6.09 -0.70 -0.99
C SER A 132 -6.83 -0.95 0.32
N PHE A 133 -7.07 -2.22 0.65
CA PHE A 133 -7.76 -2.60 1.88
C PHE A 133 -6.93 -2.28 3.14
N VAL A 134 -5.61 -2.49 3.04
CA VAL A 134 -4.61 -2.17 4.07
C VAL A 134 -3.71 -1.06 3.56
N CYS A 135 -3.44 -0.08 4.42
CA CYS A 135 -2.51 1.02 4.13
C CYS A 135 -1.51 1.23 5.26
N ILE A 136 -0.27 1.51 4.88
CA ILE A 136 0.79 1.94 5.80
C ILE A 136 0.87 3.46 5.77
N ILE A 137 0.86 4.06 6.95
CA ILE A 137 1.15 5.49 7.17
C ILE A 137 2.55 5.57 7.78
N PHE A 138 3.56 5.88 6.96
CA PHE A 138 4.89 6.18 7.48
C PHE A 138 4.90 7.62 7.99
N GLN A 139 5.35 7.83 9.22
CA GLN A 139 5.26 9.11 9.92
C GLN A 139 6.64 9.67 10.24
N ASP A 140 6.81 10.98 10.07
CA ASP A 140 7.90 11.69 10.74
C ASP A 140 7.71 11.64 12.26
N PRO A 141 8.79 11.75 13.07
CA PRO A 141 8.67 11.81 14.53
C PRO A 141 7.74 12.93 14.98
N GLY A 142 6.83 12.60 15.90
CA GLY A 142 5.86 13.52 16.47
C GLY A 142 4.60 13.77 15.62
N ALA A 143 4.52 13.25 14.39
CA ALA A 143 3.27 13.23 13.65
C ALA A 143 2.28 12.24 14.28
N ASP A 144 0.99 12.61 14.30
CA ASP A 144 -0.12 11.79 14.80
C ASP A 144 -1.12 11.54 13.67
N PHE A 145 -1.50 10.29 13.46
CA PHE A 145 -2.40 9.90 12.37
C PHE A 145 -3.76 9.53 12.94
N LYS A 146 -4.80 10.09 12.33
CA LYS A 146 -6.19 9.73 12.61
C LYS A 146 -6.81 9.19 11.33
N PRO A 147 -7.48 8.02 11.37
CA PRO A 147 -8.14 7.45 10.19
C PRO A 147 -9.06 8.45 9.46
N ASP A 148 -9.76 9.30 10.22
CA ASP A 148 -10.67 10.34 9.70
C ASP A 148 -10.00 11.36 8.77
N ILE A 149 -8.66 11.47 8.81
CA ILE A 149 -7.90 12.33 7.89
C ILE A 149 -8.04 11.84 6.46
N MET A 150 -8.18 10.53 6.24
CA MET A 150 -8.26 9.92 4.92
C MET A 150 -9.72 9.70 4.52
N ALA A 151 -10.11 10.20 3.35
CA ALA A 151 -11.49 10.13 2.87
C ALA A 151 -11.79 8.82 2.10
N GLY A 152 -10.83 7.90 2.02
CA GLY A 152 -10.92 6.65 1.29
C GLY A 152 -11.97 5.70 1.89
N ARG A 153 -13.02 5.38 1.13
CA ARG A 153 -14.11 4.48 1.56
C ARG A 153 -13.75 2.99 1.54
N VAL A 154 -12.61 2.64 0.92
CA VAL A 154 -12.19 1.24 0.70
C VAL A 154 -11.15 0.81 1.73
N ASN A 155 -10.35 1.75 2.24
CA ASN A 155 -9.37 1.48 3.29
C ASN A 155 -10.10 1.02 4.55
N GLN A 156 -9.79 -0.20 5.02
CA GLN A 156 -10.36 -0.73 6.27
C GLN A 156 -9.33 -0.77 7.39
N VAL A 157 -8.04 -0.87 7.05
CA VAL A 157 -6.95 -1.00 8.02
C VAL A 157 -5.84 0.00 7.72
N TYR A 158 -5.45 0.76 8.75
CA TYR A 158 -4.26 1.62 8.72
C TYR A 158 -3.23 1.10 9.71
N ILE A 159 -1.99 0.96 9.25
CA ILE A 159 -0.82 0.61 10.07
C ILE A 159 0.10 1.82 10.11
N THR A 160 0.27 2.43 11.27
CA THR A 160 1.19 3.55 11.45
C THR A 160 2.60 3.04 11.77
N VAL A 161 3.61 3.65 11.16
CA VAL A 161 5.02 3.33 11.39
C VAL A 161 5.77 4.63 11.61
N GLN A 162 6.41 4.79 12.76
CA GLN A 162 7.19 5.97 13.11
C GLN A 162 8.59 5.54 13.59
N PRO A 163 9.68 6.11 13.05
CA PRO A 163 11.03 5.80 13.51
C PRO A 163 11.26 6.38 14.92
N THR A 164 11.80 5.57 15.81
CA THR A 164 12.26 5.99 17.15
C THR A 164 13.79 6.18 17.15
N ASN A 165 14.29 7.18 17.89
CA ASN A 165 15.73 7.46 18.06
C ASN A 165 16.46 7.87 16.77
N ILE A 166 16.03 8.98 16.16
CA ILE A 166 16.82 9.64 15.12
C ILE A 166 17.98 10.37 15.80
N SER A 167 19.13 9.70 15.91
CA SER A 167 20.38 10.38 16.21
C SER A 167 20.65 11.37 15.07
N LEU A 168 20.54 12.66 15.35
CA LEU A 168 20.99 13.70 14.43
C LEU A 168 22.50 13.57 14.30
N ASN A 169 22.97 12.85 13.30
CA ASN A 169 24.36 12.98 12.84
C ASN A 169 24.46 14.39 12.24
N ILE A 170 24.67 15.37 13.11
CA ILE A 170 25.17 16.67 12.71
C ILE A 170 26.60 16.40 12.30
N ASP A 171 26.84 16.29 10.99
CA ASP A 171 28.19 16.37 10.44
C ASP A 171 28.74 17.75 10.78
N THR A 172 29.41 17.87 11.93
CA THR A 172 30.31 18.97 12.24
C THR A 172 31.57 18.81 11.40
N THR A 173 31.47 19.09 10.11
CA THR A 173 32.62 19.38 9.24
C THR A 173 32.47 20.77 8.66
N ALA A 174 32.47 21.76 9.56
CA ALA A 174 32.83 23.13 9.26
C ALA A 174 33.84 23.55 10.32
N ASN A 175 35.10 23.22 10.07
CA ASN A 175 36.32 23.86 10.57
C ASN A 175 37.50 23.14 9.93
N ASP A 176 37.94 23.65 8.79
CA ASP A 176 39.35 23.89 8.41
C ASP A 176 39.37 24.86 7.22
#